data_AF-A0A2E8R3N9-F1
#
_entry.id   AF-A0A2E8R3N9-F1
#
_cell.length_a   1.000
_cell.length_b   1.000
_cell.length_c   1.000
_cell.angle_alpha   90.00
_cell.angle_beta   90.00
_cell.angle_gamma   90.00
#
_symmetry.space_group_name_H-M   'P 1'
#
loop_
_entity.id
_entity.type
_entity.pdbx_description
1 polymer ?
#
loop_
_entity_poly.entity_id
_entity_poly.type
_entity_poly.pdbx_seq_one_letter_code
_entity_poly.pdbx_strand_id
1 'polypeptide(L)'
;MLFQGHIFFLGFSKGNSNLIYKSYTFIYLFSISLFLLMYLKAKKNAQLASIFFIGSSIKLTVFFLIFRPILFQDNYIDKLEISSFLIPYIFSSVYIIYCISKLLVNPN
;
A
#
# COMPACT_ATOMS: atom_id res chain seq x y z
N MET A 1 2.13 -1.30 14.71
CA MET A 1 1.01 -1.93 15.46
C MET A 1 -0.16 -2.37 14.57
N LEU A 2 -0.89 -1.47 13.88
CA LEU A 2 -2.06 -1.89 13.06
C LEU A 2 -1.75 -2.94 11.97
N PHE A 3 -0.64 -2.78 11.26
CA PHE A 3 -0.21 -3.74 10.23
C PHE A 3 0.20 -5.11 10.81
N GLN A 4 0.81 -5.13 12.00
CA GLN A 4 1.15 -6.38 12.70
C GLN A 4 -0.09 -7.11 13.19
N GLY A 5 -1.09 -6.39 13.70
CA GLY A 5 -2.37 -6.99 14.12
C GLY A 5 -3.11 -7.65 12.96
N HIS A 6 -3.12 -7.03 11.79
CA HIS A 6 -3.74 -7.62 10.60
C HIS A 6 -2.98 -8.84 10.07
N ILE A 7 -1.64 -8.82 10.10
CA ILE A 7 -0.83 -9.99 9.74
C ILE A 7 -1.05 -11.14 10.72
N PHE A 8 -1.19 -10.86 12.01
CA PHE A 8 -1.49 -11.87 13.03
C PHE A 8 -2.86 -12.53 12.77
N PHE A 9 -3.88 -11.73 12.44
CA PHE A 9 -5.22 -12.22 12.11
C PHE A 9 -5.23 -13.09 10.84
N LEU A 10 -4.49 -12.69 9.79
CA LEU A 10 -4.35 -13.47 8.56
C LEU A 10 -3.49 -14.74 8.74
N GLY A 11 -2.44 -14.68 9.55
CA GLY A 11 -1.55 -15.82 9.84
C GLY A 11 -2.24 -16.94 10.62
N PHE A 12 -3.28 -16.62 11.38
CA PHE A 12 -4.13 -17.61 12.04
C PHE A 12 -5.11 -18.32 11.07
N SER A 13 -5.40 -17.72 9.90
CA SER A 13 -6.50 -18.15 9.02
C SER A 13 -6.06 -18.98 7.79
N LYS A 14 -4.79 -18.97 7.36
CA LYS A 14 -4.39 -19.69 6.13
C LYS A 14 -2.90 -20.11 6.11
N GLY A 15 -2.63 -21.34 5.63
CA GLY A 15 -1.31 -21.98 5.60
C GLY A 15 -0.30 -21.45 4.56
N ASN A 16 -0.71 -20.57 3.63
CA ASN A 16 0.18 -19.95 2.62
C ASN A 16 0.70 -18.57 3.07
N SER A 17 1.23 -18.53 4.30
CA SER A 17 1.66 -17.31 5.00
C SER A 17 2.79 -16.53 4.31
N ASN A 18 3.65 -17.20 3.55
CA ASN A 18 4.82 -16.59 2.91
C ASN A 18 4.46 -15.57 1.81
N LEU A 19 3.42 -15.82 1.02
CA LEU A 19 3.06 -14.94 -0.10
C LEU A 19 2.31 -13.69 0.38
N ILE A 20 1.47 -13.87 1.41
CA ILE A 20 0.79 -12.80 2.13
C ILE A 20 1.82 -11.86 2.76
N TYR A 21 2.83 -12.42 3.44
CA TYR A 21 3.89 -11.63 4.07
C TYR A 21 4.71 -10.83 3.04
N LYS A 22 5.08 -11.44 1.90
CA LYS A 22 5.81 -10.75 0.82
C LYS A 22 5.01 -9.58 0.24
N SER A 23 3.71 -9.76 0.00
CA SER A 23 2.81 -8.70 -0.48
C SER A 23 2.75 -7.53 0.49
N TYR A 24 2.64 -7.84 1.79
CA TYR A 24 2.62 -6.84 2.86
C TYR A 24 3.91 -6.02 2.92
N THR A 25 5.06 -6.70 2.96
CA THR A 25 6.37 -6.05 3.02
C THR A 25 6.60 -5.16 1.80
N PHE A 26 6.17 -5.61 0.61
CA PHE A 26 6.26 -4.82 -0.61
C PHE A 26 5.43 -3.52 -0.53
N ILE A 27 4.14 -3.61 -0.17
CA ILE A 27 3.27 -2.42 -0.06
C ILE A 27 3.82 -1.44 0.99
N TYR A 28 4.32 -1.97 2.10
CA TYR A 28 4.86 -1.17 3.20
C TYR A 28 6.12 -0.41 2.77
N LEU A 29 7.12 -1.11 2.21
CA LEU A 29 8.35 -0.50 1.68
C LEU A 29 8.04 0.51 0.57
N PHE A 30 7.15 0.16 -0.36
CA PHE A 30 6.77 1.06 -1.44
C PHE A 30 6.10 2.33 -0.90
N SER A 31 5.26 2.21 0.13
CA SER A 31 4.58 3.36 0.74
C SER A 31 5.54 4.27 1.50
N ILE A 32 6.56 3.71 2.18
CA ILE A 32 7.64 4.49 2.78
C ILE A 32 8.44 5.24 1.71
N SER A 33 8.81 4.55 0.62
CA SER A 33 9.56 5.15 -0.48
C SER A 33 8.77 6.29 -1.13
N LEU A 34 7.46 6.12 -1.31
CA LEU A 34 6.58 7.18 -1.79
C LEU A 34 6.55 8.37 -0.85
N PHE A 35 6.36 8.13 0.45
CA PHE A 35 6.35 9.19 1.46
C PHE A 35 7.66 9.98 1.45
N LEU A 36 8.81 9.31 1.38
CA LEU A 36 10.12 9.95 1.30
C LEU A 36 10.25 10.82 0.04
N LEU A 37 9.84 10.30 -1.11
CA LEU A 37 9.90 11.01 -2.39
C LEU A 37 8.99 12.24 -2.39
N MET A 38 7.83 12.15 -1.75
CA MET A 38 6.92 13.26 -1.54
C MET A 38 7.50 14.30 -0.58
N TYR A 39 8.10 13.87 0.53
CA TYR A 39 8.74 14.77 1.49
C TYR A 39 9.90 15.56 0.85
N LEU A 40 10.73 14.92 0.03
CA LEU A 40 11.81 15.60 -0.70
C LEU A 40 11.29 16.60 -1.75
N LYS A 41 10.17 16.29 -2.40
CA LYS A 41 9.53 17.17 -3.40
C LYS A 41 8.53 18.16 -2.79
N ALA A 42 8.41 18.21 -1.47
CA ALA A 42 7.46 19.07 -0.76
C ALA A 42 7.60 20.56 -1.07
N LYS A 43 8.79 21.02 -1.49
CA LYS A 43 9.02 22.41 -1.94
C LYS A 43 8.17 22.82 -3.16
N LYS A 44 7.62 21.88 -3.92
CA LYS A 44 6.79 22.15 -5.11
C LYS A 44 5.36 21.70 -4.86
N ASN A 45 4.59 22.49 -4.09
CA ASN A 45 3.23 22.21 -3.65
C ASN A 45 2.31 21.65 -4.76
N ALA A 46 2.39 22.21 -5.97
CA ALA A 46 1.55 21.79 -7.10
C ALA A 46 1.83 20.36 -7.63
N GLN A 47 3.03 19.81 -7.40
CA GLN A 47 3.42 18.50 -7.93
C GLN A 47 3.13 17.35 -6.95
N LEU A 48 2.90 17.65 -5.67
CA LEU A 48 2.70 16.65 -4.62
C LEU A 48 1.46 15.77 -4.88
N ALA A 49 0.33 16.38 -5.20
CA ALA A 49 -0.90 15.65 -5.50
C ALA A 49 -0.73 14.73 -6.72
N SER A 50 -0.05 15.22 -7.77
CA SER A 50 0.24 14.41 -8.97
C SER A 50 1.13 13.21 -8.66
N ILE A 51 2.21 13.40 -7.87
CA ILE A 51 3.09 12.32 -7.44
C ILE A 51 2.34 11.28 -6.61
N PHE A 52 1.45 11.72 -5.72
CA PHE A 52 0.61 10.83 -4.94
C PHE A 52 -0.32 9.99 -5.82
N PHE A 53 -1.03 10.62 -6.76
CA PHE A 53 -1.92 9.91 -7.67
C PHE A 53 -1.16 8.90 -8.54
N ILE A 54 -0.05 9.32 -9.16
CA ILE A 54 0.78 8.42 -9.98
C ILE A 54 1.33 7.26 -9.13
N GLY A 55 1.86 7.55 -7.94
CA GLY A 55 2.41 6.54 -7.05
C GLY A 55 1.38 5.53 -6.53
N SER A 56 0.19 6.00 -6.19
CA SER A 56 -0.92 5.14 -5.75
C SER A 56 -1.47 4.29 -6.90
N SER A 57 -1.59 4.84 -8.10
CA SER A 57 -1.92 4.08 -9.31
C SER A 57 -0.89 2.99 -9.60
N ILE A 58 0.42 3.27 -9.48
CA ILE A 58 1.47 2.27 -9.67
C ILE A 58 1.32 1.12 -8.67
N LYS A 59 1.02 1.40 -7.38
CA LYS A 59 0.77 0.34 -6.38
C LYS A 59 -0.38 -0.58 -6.80
N LEU A 60 -1.46 0.00 -7.30
CA LEU A 60 -2.62 -0.72 -7.81
C LEU A 60 -2.26 -1.56 -9.05
N THR A 61 -1.56 -0.97 -10.02
CA THR A 61 -1.13 -1.67 -11.24
C THR A 61 -0.20 -2.84 -10.92
N VAL A 62 0.79 -2.65 -10.04
CA VAL A 62 1.70 -3.71 -9.60
C VAL A 62 0.93 -4.86 -8.95
N PHE A 63 -0.09 -4.56 -8.15
CA PHE A 63 -0.94 -5.60 -7.59
C PHE A 63 -1.69 -6.39 -8.65
N PHE A 64 -2.35 -5.69 -9.58
CA PHE A 64 -3.12 -6.35 -10.63
C PHE A 64 -2.26 -7.15 -11.61
N LEU A 65 -1.03 -6.71 -11.89
CA LEU A 65 -0.16 -7.37 -12.87
C LEU A 65 0.74 -8.45 -12.28
N ILE A 66 1.23 -8.28 -11.05
CA ILE A 66 2.20 -9.20 -10.44
C ILE A 66 1.51 -10.07 -9.39
N PHE A 67 0.86 -9.47 -8.40
CA PHE A 67 0.31 -10.23 -7.29
C PHE A 67 -0.94 -11.03 -7.66
N ARG A 68 -1.85 -10.45 -8.46
CA ARG A 68 -3.07 -11.14 -8.90
C ARG A 68 -2.80 -12.47 -9.61
N PRO A 69 -1.92 -12.59 -10.64
CA PRO A 69 -1.67 -13.89 -11.26
C PRO A 69 -0.96 -14.88 -10.32
N ILE A 70 -0.12 -14.40 -9.39
CA ILE A 70 0.53 -15.26 -8.39
C ILE A 70 -0.50 -15.79 -7.37
N LEU A 71 -1.51 -14.99 -7.02
CA LEU A 71 -2.61 -15.39 -6.12
C LEU A 71 -3.67 -16.24 -6.85
N PHE A 72 -3.76 -16.16 -8.19
CA PHE A 72 -4.70 -16.94 -8.99
C PHE A 72 -4.27 -18.40 -9.24
N GLN A 73 -3.22 -18.89 -8.58
CA GLN A 73 -2.63 -20.20 -8.85
C GLN A 73 -3.60 -21.38 -8.65
N ASP A 74 -4.58 -21.25 -7.75
CA ASP A 74 -5.57 -22.31 -7.45
C ASP A 74 -6.90 -22.17 -8.22
N ASN A 75 -6.96 -21.35 -9.29
CA ASN A 75 -8.19 -21.00 -10.03
C ASN A 75 -9.30 -20.34 -9.18
N TYR A 76 -9.01 -20.01 -7.93
CA TYR A 76 -9.94 -19.38 -7.00
C TYR A 76 -9.25 -18.22 -6.31
N ILE A 77 -9.82 -17.02 -6.41
CA ILE A 77 -9.33 -15.89 -5.63
C ILE A 77 -10.04 -15.92 -4.29
N ASP A 78 -9.30 -16.16 -3.22
CA ASP A 78 -9.85 -16.05 -1.88
C ASP A 78 -10.03 -14.56 -1.50
N LYS A 79 -11.16 -14.26 -0.85
CA LYS A 79 -11.45 -12.90 -0.35
C LYS A 79 -10.37 -12.42 0.62
N LEU A 80 -9.76 -13.35 1.37
CA LEU A 80 -8.67 -13.05 2.30
C LEU A 80 -7.40 -12.57 1.59
N GLU A 81 -7.10 -13.11 0.42
CA GLU A 81 -5.91 -12.75 -0.36
C GLU A 81 -6.02 -11.36 -0.96
N ILE A 82 -7.19 -10.99 -1.50
CA ILE A 82 -7.45 -9.62 -1.95
C ILE A 82 -7.39 -8.65 -0.77
N SER A 83 -8.01 -9.00 0.36
CA SER A 83 -8.05 -8.16 1.55
C SER A 83 -6.66 -7.91 2.12
N SER A 84 -5.76 -8.90 2.01
CA SER A 84 -4.37 -8.78 2.42
C SER A 84 -3.59 -7.69 1.67
N PHE A 85 -4.00 -7.33 0.46
CA PHE A 85 -3.44 -6.19 -0.27
C PHE A 85 -4.26 -4.91 -0.07
N LEU A 86 -5.59 -5.03 -0.18
CA LEU A 86 -6.47 -3.87 -0.26
C LEU A 86 -6.49 -3.06 1.04
N ILE A 87 -6.56 -3.74 2.19
CA ILE A 87 -6.60 -3.11 3.52
C ILE A 87 -5.33 -2.28 3.79
N PRO A 88 -4.11 -2.84 3.69
CA PRO A 88 -2.89 -2.06 3.90
C PRO A 88 -2.71 -0.96 2.85
N TYR A 89 -3.13 -1.19 1.60
CA TYR A 89 -3.10 -0.18 0.54
C TYR A 89 -3.97 1.03 0.89
N ILE A 90 -5.25 0.82 1.22
CA ILE A 90 -6.19 1.89 1.58
C ILE A 90 -5.66 2.66 2.78
N PHE A 91 -5.26 1.95 3.84
CA PHE A 91 -4.75 2.58 5.05
C PHE A 91 -3.52 3.45 4.79
N SER A 92 -2.53 2.93 4.03
CA SER A 92 -1.34 3.71 3.65
C SER A 92 -1.69 4.95 2.83
N SER A 93 -2.67 4.83 1.93
CA SER A 93 -3.06 5.91 1.03
C SER A 93 -3.80 7.01 1.78
N VAL A 94 -4.74 6.66 2.66
CA VAL A 94 -5.44 7.62 3.53
C VAL A 94 -4.44 8.34 4.45
N TYR A 95 -3.49 7.61 5.03
CA TYR A 95 -2.45 8.21 5.87
C TYR A 95 -1.60 9.23 5.10
N ILE A 96 -1.16 8.88 3.89
CA ILE A 96 -0.37 9.78 3.04
C ILE A 96 -1.21 11.01 2.65
N ILE A 97 -2.48 10.85 2.28
CA ILE A 97 -3.40 11.97 1.98
C ILE A 97 -3.48 12.90 3.19
N TYR A 98 -3.68 12.36 4.39
CA TYR A 98 -3.73 13.16 5.62
C TYR A 98 -2.43 13.97 5.83
N CYS A 99 -1.27 13.32 5.68
CA CYS A 99 0.02 14.00 5.78
C CYS A 99 0.19 15.12 4.75
N ILE A 100 -0.18 14.87 3.48
CA ILE A 100 -0.11 15.87 2.41
C ILE A 100 -1.04 17.03 2.69
N SER A 101 -2.29 16.77 3.05
CA SER A 101 -3.27 17.82 3.37
C SER A 101 -2.75 18.71 4.50
N LYS A 102 -2.13 18.13 5.53
CA LYS A 102 -1.51 18.88 6.61
C LYS A 102 -0.33 19.74 6.14
N LEU A 103 0.50 19.19 5.24
CA LEU A 103 1.68 19.86 4.70
C LEU A 103 1.32 20.99 3.72
N LEU A 104 0.23 20.84 2.97
CA LEU A 104 -0.30 21.88 2.07
C LEU A 104 -1.01 23.01 2.82
N VAL A 105 -1.74 22.70 3.89
CA VAL A 105 -2.46 23.72 4.69
C VAL A 105 -1.50 24.54 5.54
N ASN A 106 -0.43 23.93 6.06
CA ASN A 106 0.58 24.63 6.84
C ASN A 106 1.97 24.41 6.22
N PRO A 107 2.28 25.08 5.11
CA PRO A 107 3.61 25.02 4.52
C PRO A 107 4.58 25.70 5.49
N ASN A 108 5.45 24.92 6.14
CA ASN A 108 6.52 25.43 7.01
C ASN A 108 7.30 26.56 6.33
#